data_AF-A0A093ZZA4-F1
#
_entry.id   AF-A0A093ZZA4-F1
#
_cell.length_a   1.000
_cell.length_b   1.000
_cell.length_c   1.000
_cell.angle_alpha   90.00
_cell.angle_beta   90.00
_cell.angle_gamma   90.00
#
_symmetry.space_group_name_H-M   'P 1'
#
loop_
_entity.id
_entity.type
_entity.pdbx_description
1 polymer ?
#
loop_
_entity_poly.entity_id
_entity_poly.type
_entity_poly.pdbx_seq_one_letter_code
_entity_poly.pdbx_strand_id
1 'polypeptide(L)'
;MKLERQVERRRARESQREEGEGEMEKTEEEVAMEERVAKLEVEVERLTQEAEMATRELIDYSEELKRQESLIRGVVAKAATAPRPPPSRNTRRQRGADDSDADNSDDPDFQNPDADAAADTPSVTELLAEAQAAAAAQYAAQSLRARYADNTDYQTFKKHVHDASNHGANAPPLPPSSAWFPSASEAGAQGRSRRGAADNGEESDEDLVFAGAVSSLKCPLTLKLFEVPYSNRVCRHTFEKSALLEMFERGATVFYENSQARGRNRGPGVRKLKCPSSGCDVMLEMGEFYEDEMVKRQ
;
A
#
# COMPACT_ATOMS: atom_id res chain seq x y z
N MET A 1 4.02 -20.78 -27.73
CA MET A 1 4.89 -21.82 -28.33
C MET A 1 6.39 -21.52 -28.31
N LYS A 2 6.96 -20.49 -28.99
CA LYS A 2 8.43 -20.27 -28.97
C LYS A 2 8.98 -19.82 -27.60
N LEU A 3 8.26 -18.93 -26.91
CA LEU A 3 8.61 -18.42 -25.59
C LEU A 3 8.54 -19.50 -24.49
N GLU A 4 7.43 -20.26 -24.43
CA GLU A 4 7.27 -21.35 -23.46
C GLU A 4 8.37 -22.40 -23.58
N ARG A 5 8.72 -22.77 -24.81
CA ARG A 5 9.81 -23.72 -25.09
C ARG A 5 11.19 -23.17 -24.73
N GLN A 6 11.35 -21.85 -24.70
CA GLN A 6 12.56 -21.16 -24.26
C GLN A 6 12.65 -21.14 -22.73
N VAL A 7 11.52 -20.88 -22.05
CA VAL A 7 11.39 -20.90 -20.59
C VAL A 7 11.62 -22.31 -20.03
N GLU A 8 11.09 -23.35 -20.67
CA GLU A 8 11.32 -24.74 -20.28
C GLU A 8 12.79 -25.15 -20.42
N ARG A 9 13.46 -24.77 -21.52
CA ARG A 9 14.90 -25.02 -21.70
C ARG A 9 15.75 -24.28 -20.67
N ARG A 10 15.34 -23.08 -20.28
CA ARG A 10 16.01 -22.32 -19.22
C ARG A 10 15.87 -23.03 -17.87
N ARG A 11 14.64 -23.39 -17.48
CA ARG A 11 14.37 -24.13 -16.24
C ARG A 11 15.15 -25.44 -16.16
N ALA A 12 15.25 -26.18 -17.26
CA ALA A 12 16.03 -27.42 -17.33
C ALA A 12 17.56 -27.19 -17.22
N ARG A 13 18.07 -26.05 -17.69
CA ARG A 13 19.49 -25.66 -17.50
C ARG A 13 19.75 -25.18 -16.08
N GLU A 14 18.80 -24.47 -15.49
CA GLU A 14 18.84 -23.99 -14.10
C GLU A 14 18.80 -25.17 -13.11
N SER A 15 17.95 -26.17 -13.34
CA SER A 15 17.93 -27.40 -12.52
C SER A 15 19.22 -28.21 -12.64
N GLN A 16 19.83 -28.27 -13.83
CA GLN A 16 21.14 -28.90 -14.03
C GLN A 16 22.29 -28.13 -13.35
N ARG A 17 22.14 -26.81 -13.14
CA ARG A 17 23.10 -25.98 -12.39
C ARG A 17 22.97 -26.17 -10.89
N GLU A 18 21.76 -26.37 -10.37
CA GLU A 18 21.54 -26.65 -8.93
C GLU A 18 22.02 -28.05 -8.51
N GLU A 19 21.97 -29.04 -9.42
CA GLU A 19 22.43 -30.41 -9.16
C GLU A 19 23.95 -30.60 -9.30
N GLY A 20 24.66 -29.63 -9.92
CA GLY A 20 26.12 -29.68 -10.10
C GLY A 20 26.83 -28.69 -9.17
N GLU A 21 27.69 -29.18 -8.28
CA GLU A 21 28.53 -28.40 -7.34
C GLU A 21 29.65 -27.58 -8.04
N GLY A 22 29.31 -26.79 -9.05
CA GLY A 22 30.27 -25.96 -9.78
C GLY A 22 29.62 -24.70 -10.34
N GLU A 23 30.17 -23.55 -9.96
CA GLU A 23 29.83 -22.23 -10.49
C GLU A 23 30.16 -22.20 -12.00
N MET A 24 29.21 -22.60 -12.83
CA MET A 24 29.37 -22.49 -14.29
C MET A 24 29.24 -21.03 -14.69
N GLU A 25 30.27 -20.52 -15.36
CA GLU A 25 30.33 -19.16 -15.88
C GLU A 25 29.06 -18.84 -16.71
N LYS A 26 28.39 -17.72 -16.40
CA LYS A 26 27.19 -17.29 -17.11
C LYS A 26 27.54 -17.09 -18.59
N THR A 27 26.68 -17.57 -19.49
CA THR A 27 26.91 -17.36 -20.92
C THR A 27 26.72 -15.88 -21.26
N GLU A 28 27.39 -15.40 -22.32
CA GLU A 28 27.21 -14.02 -22.80
C GLU A 28 25.73 -13.68 -23.08
N GLU A 29 24.95 -14.66 -23.56
CA GLU A 29 23.51 -14.50 -23.79
C GLU A 29 22.71 -14.30 -22.50
N GLU A 30 23.10 -14.97 -21.41
CA GLU A 30 22.48 -14.83 -20.09
C GLU A 30 22.80 -13.48 -19.46
N VAL A 31 24.06 -13.06 -19.50
CA VAL A 31 24.48 -11.72 -19.03
C VAL A 31 23.74 -10.63 -19.80
N ALA A 32 23.68 -10.72 -21.12
CA ALA A 32 22.94 -9.77 -21.95
C ALA A 32 21.43 -9.79 -21.67
N MET A 33 20.86 -10.92 -21.24
CA MET A 33 19.46 -11.01 -20.82
C MET A 33 19.22 -10.35 -19.47
N GLU A 34 20.09 -10.61 -18.49
CA GLU A 34 20.03 -9.98 -17.17
C GLU A 34 20.12 -8.46 -17.28
N GLU A 35 21.02 -7.93 -18.11
CA GLU A 35 21.11 -6.49 -18.37
C GLU A 35 19.83 -5.91 -18.99
N ARG A 36 19.18 -6.65 -19.91
CA ARG A 36 17.91 -6.21 -20.51
C ARG A 36 16.78 -6.24 -19.48
N VAL A 37 16.72 -7.27 -18.64
CA VAL A 37 15.71 -7.39 -17.58
C VAL A 37 15.89 -6.25 -16.57
N ALA A 38 17.11 -5.98 -16.11
CA ALA A 38 17.39 -4.87 -15.19
C ALA A 38 16.98 -3.52 -15.77
N LYS A 39 17.23 -3.27 -17.06
CA LYS A 39 16.75 -2.05 -17.75
C LYS A 39 15.22 -1.98 -17.80
N LEU A 40 14.56 -3.10 -18.07
CA LEU A 40 13.10 -3.16 -18.10
C LEU A 40 12.48 -2.95 -16.72
N GLU A 41 13.08 -3.49 -15.65
CA GLU A 41 12.60 -3.29 -14.28
C GLU A 41 12.59 -1.81 -13.89
N VAL A 42 13.67 -1.10 -14.19
CA VAL A 42 13.76 0.36 -13.95
C VAL A 42 12.71 1.11 -14.76
N GLU A 43 12.52 0.75 -16.02
CA GLU A 43 11.55 1.41 -16.89
C GLU A 43 10.11 1.13 -16.50
N VAL A 44 9.80 -0.11 -16.07
CA VAL A 44 8.47 -0.49 -15.57
C VAL A 44 8.14 0.28 -14.29
N GLU A 45 9.07 0.39 -13.35
CA GLU A 45 8.87 1.18 -12.13
C GLU A 45 8.59 2.65 -12.48
N ARG A 46 9.39 3.24 -13.37
CA ARG A 46 9.23 4.62 -13.83
C ARG A 46 7.86 4.85 -14.50
N LEU A 47 7.49 4.01 -15.45
CA LEU A 47 6.22 4.09 -16.16
C LEU A 47 5.02 3.85 -15.24
N THR A 48 5.16 2.97 -14.25
CA THR A 48 4.11 2.71 -13.25
C THR A 48 3.88 3.94 -12.38
N GLN A 49 4.94 4.63 -11.95
CA GLN A 49 4.83 5.89 -11.22
C GLN A 49 4.21 7.01 -12.07
N GLU A 50 4.59 7.10 -13.35
CA GLU A 50 4.01 8.06 -14.30
C GLU A 50 2.52 7.83 -14.52
N ALA A 51 2.11 6.57 -14.73
CA ALA A 51 0.71 6.18 -14.83
C ALA A 51 -0.07 6.45 -13.53
N GLU A 52 0.55 6.26 -12.37
CA GLU A 52 -0.08 6.59 -11.08
C GLU A 52 -0.34 8.10 -10.95
N MET A 53 0.63 8.94 -11.31
CA MET A 53 0.45 10.40 -11.33
C MET A 53 -0.64 10.82 -12.31
N ALA A 54 -0.61 10.30 -13.54
CA ALA A 54 -1.63 10.60 -14.54
C ALA A 54 -3.04 10.19 -14.09
N THR A 55 -3.17 9.06 -13.39
CA THR A 55 -4.46 8.62 -12.83
C THR A 55 -4.97 9.59 -11.77
N ARG A 56 -4.08 10.08 -10.88
CA ARG A 56 -4.44 11.08 -9.87
C ARG A 56 -4.85 12.40 -10.50
N GLU A 57 -4.16 12.86 -11.55
CA GLU A 57 -4.51 14.07 -12.30
C GLU A 57 -5.90 13.96 -12.96
N LEU A 58 -6.21 12.81 -13.57
CA LEU A 58 -7.53 12.57 -14.16
C LEU A 58 -8.65 12.60 -13.11
N ILE A 59 -8.39 12.03 -11.92
CA ILE A 59 -9.32 12.09 -10.80
C ILE A 59 -9.54 13.54 -10.37
N ASP A 60 -8.47 14.33 -10.24
CA ASP A 60 -8.55 15.75 -9.87
C ASP A 60 -9.38 16.55 -10.87
N TYR A 61 -9.17 16.34 -12.17
CA TYR A 61 -9.99 16.97 -13.20
C TYR A 61 -11.45 16.53 -13.13
N SER A 62 -11.71 15.25 -12.85
CA SER A 62 -13.07 14.74 -12.71
C SER A 62 -13.82 15.38 -11.53
N GLU A 63 -13.14 15.57 -10.39
CA GLU A 63 -13.72 16.22 -9.21
C GLU A 63 -13.90 17.73 -9.41
N GLU A 64 -12.99 18.37 -10.14
CA GLU A 64 -13.17 19.76 -10.54
C GLU A 64 -14.43 19.94 -11.39
N LEU A 65 -14.62 19.11 -12.42
CA LEU A 65 -15.79 19.16 -13.28
C LEU A 65 -17.10 18.93 -12.51
N LYS A 66 -17.12 17.98 -11.56
CA LYS A 66 -18.29 17.73 -10.70
C LYS A 66 -18.64 18.95 -9.84
N ARG A 67 -17.63 19.67 -9.34
CA ARG A 67 -17.85 20.85 -8.49
C ARG A 67 -18.31 22.07 -9.26
N GLN A 68 -17.87 22.23 -10.52
CA GLN A 68 -18.23 23.39 -11.35
C GLN A 68 -19.73 23.62 -11.46
N GLU A 69 -20.56 22.57 -11.55
CA GLU A 69 -22.02 22.71 -11.58
C GLU A 69 -22.55 23.42 -10.32
N SER A 70 -22.11 22.97 -9.14
CA SER A 70 -22.51 23.55 -7.86
C SER A 70 -22.02 24.99 -7.69
N LEU A 71 -20.81 25.28 -8.17
CA LEU A 71 -20.21 26.62 -8.11
C LEU A 71 -20.98 27.60 -8.99
N ILE A 72 -21.25 27.24 -10.24
CA ILE A 72 -22.02 28.10 -11.17
C ILE A 72 -23.40 28.40 -10.59
N ARG A 73 -24.10 27.38 -10.06
CA ARG A 73 -25.41 27.58 -9.43
C ARG A 73 -25.34 28.51 -8.23
N GLY A 74 -24.31 28.37 -7.39
CA GLY A 74 -24.06 29.24 -6.24
C GLY A 74 -23.78 30.69 -6.65
N VAL A 75 -22.97 30.89 -7.70
CA VAL A 75 -22.64 32.23 -8.23
C VAL A 75 -23.89 32.89 -8.83
N VAL A 76 -24.69 32.16 -9.62
CA VAL A 76 -25.95 32.69 -10.18
C VAL A 76 -26.91 33.13 -9.07
N ALA A 77 -27.03 32.35 -8.00
CA ALA A 77 -27.85 32.72 -6.85
C ALA A 77 -27.33 33.99 -6.15
N LYS A 78 -26.01 34.09 -5.90
CA LYS A 78 -25.37 35.28 -5.32
C LYS A 78 -25.57 36.52 -6.19
N ALA A 79 -25.40 36.38 -7.51
CA ALA A 79 -25.60 37.46 -8.47
C ALA A 79 -27.06 37.92 -8.54
N ALA A 80 -28.03 37.01 -8.39
CA ALA A 80 -29.45 37.35 -8.37
C ALA A 80 -29.87 38.13 -7.11
N THR A 81 -29.18 37.92 -5.98
CA THR A 81 -29.42 38.63 -4.71
C THR A 81 -28.61 39.92 -4.55
N ALA A 82 -27.66 40.20 -5.45
CA ALA A 82 -26.83 41.39 -5.37
C ALA A 82 -27.67 42.67 -5.60
N PRO A 83 -27.46 43.75 -4.83
CA PRO A 83 -28.13 45.02 -5.05
C PRO A 83 -27.89 45.52 -6.48
N ARG A 84 -28.95 45.71 -7.27
CA ARG A 84 -28.82 46.34 -8.59
C ARG A 84 -28.61 47.85 -8.42
N PRO A 85 -27.62 48.45 -9.09
CA PRO A 85 -27.49 49.91 -9.08
C PRO A 85 -28.76 50.56 -9.66
N PRO A 86 -29.19 51.72 -9.14
CA PRO A 86 -30.38 52.40 -9.62
C PRO A 86 -30.22 52.78 -11.11
N PRO A 87 -31.28 52.69 -11.92
CA PRO A 87 -31.19 53.06 -13.33
C PRO A 87 -30.82 54.54 -13.47
N SER A 88 -29.69 54.82 -14.11
CA SER A 88 -29.26 56.18 -14.48
C SER A 88 -30.35 56.85 -15.32
N ARG A 89 -31.08 57.81 -14.72
CA ARG A 89 -32.01 58.71 -15.42
C ARG A 89 -31.20 59.76 -16.16
N ASN A 90 -30.64 59.40 -17.30
CA ASN A 90 -30.04 60.38 -18.19
C ASN A 90 -31.16 61.14 -18.93
N THR A 91 -31.62 62.24 -18.32
CA THR A 91 -32.60 63.14 -18.90
C THR A 91 -31.99 63.84 -20.11
N ARG A 92 -32.45 63.41 -21.29
CA ARG A 92 -32.43 64.12 -22.57
C ARG A 92 -32.74 65.61 -22.39
N ARG A 93 -31.72 66.47 -22.28
CA ARG A 93 -31.84 67.90 -22.54
C ARG A 93 -31.46 68.15 -23.99
N GLN A 94 -32.48 68.20 -24.85
CA GLN A 94 -32.38 68.85 -26.15
C GLN A 94 -33.22 70.13 -26.09
N ARG A 95 -32.60 71.24 -26.55
CA ARG A 95 -33.17 72.38 -27.29
C ARG A 95 -33.19 73.75 -26.58
N GLY A 96 -32.46 74.70 -27.18
CA GLY A 96 -32.57 76.15 -27.02
C GLY A 96 -31.21 76.84 -27.14
N ALA A 97 -30.82 77.28 -28.35
CA ALA A 97 -30.61 78.70 -28.72
C ALA A 97 -29.21 79.22 -28.28
N ASP A 98 -28.26 79.38 -29.19
CA ASP A 98 -28.03 80.52 -30.09
C ASP A 98 -26.96 81.48 -29.50
N ASP A 99 -25.96 81.74 -30.35
CA ASP A 99 -24.98 82.84 -30.41
C ASP A 99 -24.11 83.31 -29.22
N SER A 100 -22.88 83.68 -29.62
CA SER A 100 -21.94 84.65 -29.04
C SER A 100 -21.01 84.30 -27.85
N ASP A 101 -19.73 84.44 -28.19
CA ASP A 101 -18.59 85.01 -27.46
C ASP A 101 -17.98 84.34 -26.23
N ALA A 102 -16.65 84.36 -26.29
CA ALA A 102 -15.73 83.99 -25.24
C ALA A 102 -15.81 84.98 -24.08
N ASP A 103 -15.96 84.49 -22.85
CA ASP A 103 -15.20 85.06 -21.74
C ASP A 103 -14.96 84.04 -20.62
N ASN A 104 -13.76 84.11 -20.09
CA ASN A 104 -13.21 83.28 -19.04
C ASN A 104 -13.83 83.68 -17.70
N SER A 105 -14.48 82.75 -17.00
CA SER A 105 -14.74 82.88 -15.57
C SER A 105 -14.41 81.56 -14.87
N ASP A 106 -13.31 81.62 -14.12
CA ASP A 106 -13.01 80.75 -12.98
C ASP A 106 -14.23 80.71 -12.04
N ASP A 107 -14.92 79.58 -11.99
CA ASP A 107 -15.80 79.22 -10.87
C ASP A 107 -15.47 77.78 -10.43
N PRO A 108 -14.82 77.61 -9.26
CA PRO A 108 -14.34 76.32 -8.78
C PRO A 108 -15.30 75.74 -7.73
N ASP A 109 -16.54 75.34 -8.05
CA ASP A 109 -17.30 74.51 -7.11
C ASP A 109 -18.52 73.76 -7.69
N PHE A 110 -18.30 72.84 -8.64
CA PHE A 110 -19.21 71.72 -8.83
C PHE A 110 -18.49 70.41 -8.49
N GLN A 111 -18.13 70.25 -7.21
CA GLN A 111 -18.00 68.92 -6.64
C GLN A 111 -19.37 68.23 -6.79
N ASN A 112 -19.47 67.28 -7.73
CA ASN A 112 -20.56 66.30 -7.73
C ASN A 112 -20.24 65.31 -6.58
N PRO A 113 -20.89 65.40 -5.41
CA PRO A 113 -20.51 64.57 -4.26
C PRO A 113 -20.97 63.11 -4.40
N ASP A 114 -21.66 62.77 -5.49
CA ASP A 114 -22.36 61.50 -5.63
C ASP A 114 -21.79 60.59 -6.74
N ALA A 115 -20.63 60.93 -7.31
CA ALA A 115 -19.96 60.07 -8.31
C ALA A 115 -19.16 58.90 -7.70
N ASP A 116 -18.89 58.92 -6.39
CA ASP A 116 -18.03 57.93 -5.72
C ASP A 116 -18.81 56.85 -4.94
N ALA A 117 -20.14 56.79 -5.09
CA ALA A 117 -20.98 55.80 -4.41
C ALA A 117 -21.67 54.82 -5.39
N ALA A 118 -21.10 54.60 -6.58
CA ALA A 118 -21.40 53.42 -7.38
C ALA A 118 -20.76 52.21 -6.68
N ALA A 119 -21.48 51.66 -5.70
CA ALA A 119 -21.10 50.49 -4.94
C ALA A 119 -20.38 49.44 -5.81
N ASP A 120 -19.19 49.03 -5.36
CA ASP A 120 -18.41 47.90 -5.89
C ASP A 120 -19.24 46.61 -5.84
N THR A 121 -20.18 46.44 -6.76
CA THR A 121 -20.86 45.16 -6.95
C THR A 121 -19.90 44.25 -7.68
N PRO A 122 -19.42 43.16 -7.06
CA PRO A 122 -18.43 42.28 -7.67
C PRO A 122 -18.96 41.69 -8.96
N SER A 123 -18.13 41.69 -10.00
CA SER A 123 -18.51 41.14 -11.30
C SER A 123 -18.82 39.65 -11.17
N VAL A 124 -19.77 39.14 -11.98
CA VAL A 124 -20.11 37.71 -11.99
C VAL A 124 -18.89 36.83 -12.28
N THR A 125 -17.96 37.32 -13.11
CA THR A 125 -16.70 36.63 -13.42
C THR A 125 -15.76 36.59 -12.22
N GLU A 126 -15.72 37.65 -11.41
CA GLU A 126 -14.91 37.72 -10.20
C GLU A 126 -15.47 36.80 -9.11
N LEU A 127 -16.80 36.80 -8.92
CA LEU A 127 -17.49 35.89 -8.01
C LEU A 127 -17.25 34.42 -8.37
N LEU A 128 -17.21 34.09 -9.67
CA LEU A 128 -16.90 32.74 -10.14
C LEU A 128 -15.44 32.37 -9.89
N ALA A 129 -14.51 33.27 -10.21
CA ALA A 129 -13.08 33.04 -10.01
C ALA A 129 -12.74 32.85 -8.51
N GLU A 130 -13.33 33.66 -7.63
CA GLU A 130 -13.17 33.52 -6.18
C GLU A 130 -13.75 32.19 -5.67
N ALA A 131 -14.94 31.80 -6.15
CA ALA A 131 -15.56 30.53 -5.78
C ALA A 131 -14.74 29.33 -6.24
N GLN A 132 -14.19 29.37 -7.46
CA GLN A 132 -13.29 28.35 -7.99
C GLN A 132 -11.98 28.27 -7.19
N ALA A 133 -11.34 29.42 -6.90
CA ALA A 133 -10.10 29.46 -6.12
C ALA A 133 -10.31 28.91 -4.69
N ALA A 134 -11.41 29.28 -4.03
CA ALA A 134 -11.75 28.77 -2.71
C ALA A 134 -12.00 27.25 -2.73
N ALA A 135 -12.73 26.75 -3.73
CA ALA A 135 -12.96 25.31 -3.89
C ALA A 135 -11.67 24.55 -4.17
N ALA A 136 -10.80 25.07 -5.06
CA ALA A 136 -9.51 24.48 -5.37
C ALA A 136 -8.62 24.41 -4.11
N ALA A 137 -8.56 25.47 -3.31
CA ALA A 137 -7.81 25.50 -2.06
C ALA A 137 -8.33 24.49 -1.03
N GLN A 138 -9.65 24.37 -0.88
CA GLN A 138 -10.27 23.39 0.02
C GLN A 138 -9.93 21.95 -0.38
N TYR A 139 -9.94 21.65 -1.68
CA TYR A 139 -9.60 20.32 -2.18
C TYR A 139 -8.11 20.03 -2.08
N ALA A 140 -7.26 21.02 -2.38
CA ALA A 140 -5.81 20.89 -2.21
C ALA A 140 -5.39 20.72 -0.74
N ALA A 141 -6.16 21.25 0.21
CA ALA A 141 -5.92 21.09 1.64
C ALA A 141 -6.24 19.67 2.16
N GLN A 142 -6.98 18.85 1.41
CA GLN A 142 -7.25 17.47 1.78
C GLN A 142 -5.99 16.61 1.64
N SER A 143 -5.83 15.64 2.54
CA SER A 143 -4.74 14.67 2.43
C SER A 143 -4.89 13.81 1.16
N LEU A 144 -3.78 13.31 0.63
CA LEU A 144 -3.79 12.40 -0.53
C LEU A 144 -4.70 11.19 -0.29
N ARG A 145 -4.68 10.67 0.94
CA ARG A 145 -5.55 9.58 1.35
C ARG A 145 -7.03 9.95 1.21
N ALA A 146 -7.44 11.11 1.72
CA ALA A 146 -8.84 11.55 1.63
C ALA A 146 -9.29 11.74 0.17
N ARG A 147 -8.38 12.17 -0.70
CA ARG A 147 -8.69 12.41 -2.13
C ARG A 147 -8.79 11.12 -2.95
N TYR A 148 -7.94 10.13 -2.66
CA TYR A 148 -7.74 9.00 -3.58
C TYR A 148 -8.03 7.62 -2.98
N ALA A 149 -7.92 7.42 -1.67
CA ALA A 149 -8.03 6.07 -1.08
C ALA A 149 -9.41 5.43 -1.32
N ASP A 150 -10.46 6.25 -1.28
CA ASP A 150 -11.84 5.79 -1.46
C ASP A 150 -12.35 5.97 -2.91
N ASN A 151 -11.51 6.49 -3.82
CA ASN A 151 -11.87 6.66 -5.21
C ASN A 151 -11.79 5.33 -5.97
N THR A 152 -12.90 4.91 -6.60
CA THR A 152 -13.02 3.62 -7.30
C THR A 152 -11.99 3.44 -8.42
N ASP A 153 -11.70 4.50 -9.19
CA ASP A 153 -10.76 4.43 -10.30
C ASP A 153 -9.33 4.22 -9.78
N TYR A 154 -8.97 4.90 -8.69
CA TYR A 154 -7.68 4.73 -8.05
C TYR A 154 -7.51 3.35 -7.42
N GLN A 155 -8.55 2.82 -6.77
CA GLN A 155 -8.54 1.45 -6.23
C GLN A 155 -8.37 0.41 -7.34
N THR A 156 -9.04 0.61 -8.47
CA THR A 156 -8.94 -0.27 -9.64
C THR A 156 -7.53 -0.23 -10.24
N PHE A 157 -6.94 0.96 -10.37
CA PHE A 157 -5.55 1.11 -10.80
C PHE A 157 -4.58 0.37 -9.86
N LYS A 158 -4.68 0.58 -8.54
CA LYS A 158 -3.82 -0.10 -7.55
C LYS A 158 -3.95 -1.61 -7.61
N LYS A 159 -5.18 -2.12 -7.79
CA LYS A 159 -5.43 -3.55 -7.99
C LYS A 159 -4.73 -4.09 -9.24
N HIS A 160 -4.84 -3.39 -10.38
CA HIS A 160 -4.18 -3.82 -11.61
C HIS A 160 -2.66 -3.85 -11.48
N VAL A 161 -2.05 -2.82 -10.88
CA VAL A 161 -0.60 -2.80 -10.61
C VAL A 161 -0.20 -3.96 -9.71
N HIS A 162 -0.97 -4.20 -8.64
CA HIS A 162 -0.70 -5.28 -7.70
C HIS A 162 -0.80 -6.66 -8.34
N ASP A 163 -1.87 -6.93 -9.11
CA ASP A 163 -2.08 -8.21 -9.79
C ASP A 163 -1.02 -8.45 -10.88
N ALA A 164 -0.49 -7.37 -11.47
CA ALA A 164 0.61 -7.42 -12.44
C ALA A 164 1.98 -7.71 -11.79
N SER A 165 2.21 -7.29 -10.54
CA SER A 165 3.46 -7.55 -9.83
C SER A 165 3.45 -8.86 -9.03
N ASN A 166 2.27 -9.32 -8.60
CA ASN A 166 2.11 -10.47 -7.70
C ASN A 166 1.38 -11.60 -8.42
N HIS A 167 2.13 -12.39 -9.18
CA HIS A 167 1.59 -13.56 -9.86
C HIS A 167 1.76 -14.83 -9.02
N GLY A 168 0.73 -15.68 -9.00
CA GLY A 168 0.81 -17.03 -8.43
C GLY A 168 -0.25 -17.32 -7.36
N ALA A 169 -0.39 -18.60 -7.01
CA ALA A 169 -1.39 -19.06 -6.05
C ALA A 169 -1.20 -18.52 -4.62
N ASN A 170 0.02 -18.07 -4.30
CA ASN A 170 0.40 -17.52 -2.99
C ASN A 170 0.71 -16.01 -3.05
N ALA A 171 0.14 -15.29 -4.02
CA ALA A 171 0.29 -13.83 -4.09
C ALA A 171 -0.29 -13.18 -2.80
N PRO A 172 0.42 -12.23 -2.17
CA PRO A 172 -0.12 -11.50 -1.03
C PRO A 172 -1.41 -10.77 -1.45
N PRO A 173 -2.37 -10.55 -0.54
CA PRO A 173 -3.54 -9.73 -0.86
C PRO A 173 -3.14 -8.26 -1.05
N LEU A 174 -3.90 -7.55 -1.89
CA LEU A 174 -3.74 -6.10 -2.06
C LEU A 174 -3.86 -5.41 -0.67
N PRO A 175 -2.88 -4.58 -0.26
CA PRO A 175 -2.96 -3.87 0.99
C PRO A 175 -4.20 -2.94 1.01
N PRO A 176 -4.80 -2.72 2.19
CA PRO A 176 -5.98 -1.87 2.31
C PRO A 176 -5.67 -0.45 1.81
N SER A 177 -6.69 0.27 1.32
CA SER A 177 -6.56 1.63 0.79
C SER A 177 -5.92 2.61 1.78
N SER A 178 -5.99 2.26 3.06
CA SER A 178 -5.36 2.97 4.15
C SER A 178 -3.83 3.04 4.10
N ALA A 179 -3.20 2.00 3.55
CA ALA A 179 -1.75 1.85 3.54
C ALA A 179 -1.08 2.46 2.31
N TRP A 180 -1.84 2.94 1.31
CA TRP A 180 -1.28 3.45 0.05
C TRP A 180 -0.62 4.82 0.16
N PHE A 181 -0.97 5.57 1.19
CA PHE A 181 -0.46 6.91 1.46
C PHE A 181 0.10 6.97 2.88
N PRO A 182 1.27 6.36 3.13
CA PRO A 182 1.90 6.44 4.44
C PRO A 182 2.16 7.91 4.78
N SER A 183 1.87 8.29 6.01
CA SER A 183 2.26 9.59 6.56
C SER A 183 3.78 9.73 6.54
N ALA A 184 4.29 10.97 6.58
CA ALA A 184 5.74 11.21 6.58
C ALA A 184 6.48 10.48 7.72
N SER A 185 5.80 10.20 8.84
CA SER A 185 6.30 9.35 9.94
C SER A 185 6.34 7.85 9.58
N GLU A 186 5.40 7.34 8.80
CA GLU A 186 5.31 5.92 8.41
C GLU A 186 6.20 5.60 7.18
N ALA A 187 6.42 6.58 6.30
CA ALA A 187 7.29 6.43 5.13
C ALA A 187 8.76 6.13 5.50
N GLY A 188 9.22 6.65 6.64
CA GLY A 188 10.55 6.36 7.20
C GLY A 188 10.75 4.91 7.63
N ALA A 189 9.67 4.20 7.97
CA ALA A 189 9.70 2.78 8.34
C ALA A 189 9.59 1.87 7.10
N GLN A 190 8.73 2.21 6.14
CA GLN A 190 8.51 1.39 4.93
C GLN A 190 9.66 1.49 3.90
N GLY A 191 10.43 2.59 3.90
CA GLY A 191 11.59 2.77 3.02
C GLY A 191 12.79 1.86 3.33
N ARG A 192 12.80 1.21 4.50
CA ARG A 192 13.91 0.34 4.94
C ARG A 192 13.77 -1.12 4.48
N SER A 193 12.60 -1.53 3.98
CA SER A 193 12.36 -2.94 3.61
C SER A 193 12.89 -3.32 2.21
N ARG A 194 13.18 -2.35 1.32
CA ARG A 194 13.68 -2.63 -0.04
C ARG A 194 15.20 -2.56 -0.21
N ARG A 195 15.97 -2.30 0.84
CA ARG A 195 17.46 -2.31 0.78
C ARG A 195 17.97 -3.20 1.90
N GLY A 196 18.68 -4.26 1.51
CA GLY A 196 19.20 -5.27 2.41
C GLY A 196 20.04 -4.72 3.55
N ALA A 197 19.81 -5.31 4.73
CA ALA A 197 20.71 -5.55 5.86
C ALA A 197 21.81 -4.51 6.18
N ALA A 198 21.69 -3.84 7.33
CA ALA A 198 22.51 -4.13 8.52
C ALA A 198 22.20 -3.17 9.70
N ASP A 199 22.19 -3.77 10.89
CA ASP A 199 22.51 -3.21 12.21
C ASP A 199 21.39 -2.68 13.14
N ASN A 200 21.63 -3.00 14.41
CA ASN A 200 20.84 -3.13 15.62
C ASN A 200 20.06 -1.90 16.12
N GLY A 201 19.00 -2.18 16.90
CA GLY A 201 18.49 -1.23 17.90
C GLY A 201 17.03 -1.47 18.28
N GLU A 202 16.82 -2.16 19.38
CA GLU A 202 15.55 -2.43 20.05
C GLU A 202 14.74 -1.14 20.31
N GLU A 203 13.46 -1.11 19.95
CA GLU A 203 12.37 -0.68 20.85
C GLU A 203 10.98 -0.97 20.24
N SER A 204 10.11 -1.44 21.12
CA SER A 204 8.74 -1.94 20.92
C SER A 204 7.82 -0.95 20.22
N ASP A 205 7.25 -1.38 19.09
CA ASP A 205 5.80 -1.47 18.82
C ASP A 205 5.65 -1.91 17.37
N GLU A 206 5.97 -3.17 17.12
CA GLU A 206 5.86 -3.76 15.78
C GLU A 206 4.40 -4.07 15.49
N ASP A 207 3.76 -3.21 14.69
CA ASP A 207 2.51 -3.51 13.99
C ASP A 207 2.67 -4.89 13.32
N LEU A 208 1.92 -5.87 13.83
CA LEU A 208 1.90 -7.26 13.36
C LEU A 208 1.38 -7.31 11.91
N VAL A 209 2.29 -7.10 10.95
CA VAL A 209 2.02 -7.34 9.54
C VAL A 209 1.95 -8.85 9.36
N PHE A 210 0.72 -9.38 9.28
CA PHE A 210 0.50 -10.76 8.85
C PHE A 210 0.94 -10.92 7.40
N ALA A 211 2.24 -11.13 7.17
CA ALA A 211 2.67 -11.89 6.01
C ALA A 211 1.96 -13.24 6.12
N GLY A 212 1.17 -13.62 5.12
CA GLY A 212 0.40 -14.86 5.15
C GLY A 212 1.31 -16.06 5.37
N ALA A 213 1.47 -16.49 6.63
CA ALA A 213 2.22 -17.67 6.97
C ALA A 213 1.33 -18.86 6.61
N VAL A 214 1.62 -19.51 5.48
CA VAL A 214 0.96 -20.75 5.09
C VAL A 214 1.54 -21.87 5.96
N SER A 215 0.95 -22.11 7.12
CA SER A 215 1.23 -23.30 7.93
C SER A 215 0.49 -24.50 7.34
N SER A 216 1.22 -25.57 7.05
CA SER A 216 0.63 -26.83 6.59
C SER A 216 -0.15 -27.50 7.72
N LEU A 217 -1.45 -27.77 7.50
CA LEU A 217 -2.29 -28.58 8.40
C LEU A 217 -2.04 -30.10 8.25
N LYS A 218 -1.02 -30.49 7.48
CA LYS A 218 -0.59 -31.88 7.35
C LYS A 218 0.52 -32.19 8.35
N CYS A 219 0.39 -33.33 9.01
CA CYS A 219 1.41 -33.87 9.88
C CYS A 219 2.67 -34.27 9.10
N PRO A 220 3.88 -33.83 9.51
CA PRO A 220 5.12 -34.21 8.84
C PRO A 220 5.48 -35.69 9.00
N LEU A 221 4.91 -36.40 9.99
CA LEU A 221 5.13 -37.84 10.20
C LEU A 221 4.20 -38.73 9.36
N THR A 222 2.91 -38.40 9.32
CA THR A 222 1.90 -39.25 8.67
C THR A 222 1.53 -38.76 7.26
N LEU A 223 1.91 -37.52 6.92
CA LEU A 223 1.52 -36.81 5.70
C LEU A 223 -0.01 -36.63 5.53
N LYS A 224 -0.79 -36.91 6.58
CA LYS A 224 -2.24 -36.72 6.66
C LYS A 224 -2.58 -35.44 7.42
N LEU A 225 -3.82 -34.98 7.29
CA LEU A 225 -4.33 -33.89 8.13
C LEU A 225 -4.28 -34.30 9.60
N PHE A 226 -4.02 -33.34 10.48
CA PHE A 226 -4.02 -33.58 11.92
C PHE A 226 -5.42 -33.94 12.42
N GLU A 227 -5.53 -35.01 13.20
CA GLU A 227 -6.72 -35.32 14.00
C GLU A 227 -6.52 -34.81 15.43
N VAL A 228 -5.35 -35.10 16.01
CA VAL A 228 -4.94 -34.61 17.33
C VAL A 228 -3.53 -34.02 17.22
N PRO A 229 -3.40 -32.71 16.97
CA PRO A 229 -2.11 -32.04 16.90
C PRO A 229 -1.44 -32.02 18.28
N TYR A 230 -0.21 -32.53 18.34
CA TYR A 230 0.57 -32.69 19.56
C TYR A 230 1.90 -31.95 19.39
N SER A 231 2.01 -30.80 20.06
CA SER A 231 3.12 -29.86 19.93
C SER A 231 4.12 -30.00 21.08
N ASN A 232 5.41 -29.82 20.80
CA ASN A 232 6.46 -29.83 21.81
C ASN A 232 6.84 -28.40 22.26
N ARG A 233 7.08 -28.21 23.56
CA ARG A 233 7.45 -26.90 24.14
C ARG A 233 8.89 -26.44 23.83
N VAL A 234 9.80 -27.38 23.54
CA VAL A 234 11.22 -27.13 23.30
C VAL A 234 11.49 -26.77 21.84
N CYS A 235 10.99 -27.57 20.88
CA CYS A 235 11.30 -27.37 19.46
C CYS A 235 10.15 -26.80 18.60
N ARG A 236 9.01 -26.44 19.21
CA ARG A 236 7.80 -25.89 18.52
C ARG A 236 7.31 -26.68 17.30
N HIS A 237 7.59 -27.97 17.22
CA HIS A 237 7.10 -28.84 16.15
C HIS A 237 5.83 -29.55 16.58
N THR A 238 4.89 -29.69 15.64
CA THR A 238 3.59 -30.33 15.83
C THR A 238 3.51 -31.64 15.05
N PHE A 239 3.04 -32.69 15.72
CA PHE A 239 2.91 -34.03 15.17
C PHE A 239 1.53 -34.61 15.46
N GLU A 240 1.14 -35.67 14.76
CA GLU A 240 -0.06 -36.41 15.09
C GLU A 240 0.20 -37.24 16.35
N LYS A 241 -0.65 -37.10 17.39
CA LYS A 241 -0.42 -37.70 18.70
C LYS A 241 -0.23 -39.21 18.63
N SER A 242 -1.11 -39.91 17.91
CA SER A 242 -1.08 -41.37 17.78
C SER A 242 0.23 -41.86 17.14
N ALA A 243 0.65 -41.23 16.04
CA ALA A 243 1.86 -41.56 15.31
C ALA A 243 3.13 -41.29 16.14
N LEU A 244 3.16 -40.19 16.88
CA LEU A 244 4.31 -39.86 17.73
C LEU A 244 4.45 -40.84 18.90
N LEU A 245 3.33 -41.23 19.52
CA LEU A 245 3.34 -42.23 20.60
C LEU A 245 3.87 -43.58 20.09
N GLU A 246 3.40 -44.05 18.94
CA GLU A 246 3.89 -45.28 18.32
C GLU A 246 5.40 -45.20 18.01
N MET A 247 5.86 -44.05 17.50
CA MET A 247 7.29 -43.82 17.24
C MET A 247 8.12 -43.78 18.52
N PHE A 248 7.59 -43.19 19.60
CA PHE A 248 8.25 -43.16 20.90
C PHE A 248 8.36 -44.56 21.51
N GLU A 249 7.31 -45.37 21.39
CA GLU A 249 7.31 -46.76 21.85
C GLU A 249 8.39 -47.60 21.15
N ARG A 250 8.54 -47.43 19.84
CA ARG A 250 9.50 -48.20 19.02
C ARG A 250 10.93 -47.65 19.01
N GLY A 251 11.08 -46.32 19.08
CA GLY A 251 12.33 -45.63 18.75
C GLY A 251 12.97 -44.83 19.88
N ALA A 252 12.33 -44.70 21.06
CA ALA A 252 12.92 -43.94 22.15
C ALA A 252 14.11 -44.66 22.78
N THR A 253 15.22 -43.93 22.93
CA THR A 253 16.44 -44.41 23.59
C THR A 253 16.38 -44.10 25.08
N VAL A 254 16.87 -45.03 25.90
CA VAL A 254 16.88 -44.88 27.36
C VAL A 254 18.18 -44.21 27.81
N PHE A 255 18.07 -43.02 28.39
CA PHE A 255 19.17 -42.32 29.02
C PHE A 255 19.16 -42.58 30.52
N TYR A 256 20.34 -42.88 31.07
CA TYR A 256 20.53 -43.04 32.50
C TYR A 256 21.26 -41.81 33.03
N GLU A 257 20.66 -41.16 34.02
CA GLU A 257 21.20 -39.94 34.65
C GLU A 257 22.57 -40.19 35.30
N ASN A 258 22.76 -41.39 35.87
CA ASN A 258 24.04 -41.84 36.42
C ASN A 258 24.81 -42.74 35.44
N SER A 259 25.52 -42.12 34.49
CA SER A 259 26.38 -42.81 33.51
C SER A 259 27.51 -43.63 34.15
N GLN A 260 27.89 -43.29 35.39
CA GLN A 260 28.96 -43.94 36.17
C GLN A 260 28.51 -45.20 36.92
N ALA A 261 27.20 -45.44 37.10
CA ALA A 261 26.70 -46.64 37.77
C ALA A 261 26.74 -47.85 36.81
N ARG A 262 27.52 -48.88 37.15
CA ARG A 262 27.54 -50.18 36.43
C ARG A 262 26.62 -51.19 37.12
N GLY A 263 25.80 -51.91 36.35
CA GLY A 263 24.98 -53.03 36.83
C GLY A 263 23.55 -52.67 37.27
N ARG A 264 22.91 -53.57 38.03
CA ARG A 264 21.49 -53.54 38.45
C ARG A 264 21.08 -52.33 39.31
N ASN A 265 22.02 -51.44 39.65
CA ASN A 265 21.81 -50.23 40.45
C ASN A 265 21.62 -48.95 39.61
N ARG A 266 21.48 -49.06 38.28
CA ARG A 266 21.00 -47.93 37.46
C ARG A 266 19.53 -47.69 37.79
N GLY A 267 19.23 -46.52 38.34
CA GLY A 267 17.85 -46.07 38.58
C GLY A 267 17.00 -46.05 37.30
N PRO A 268 15.71 -45.68 37.39
CA PRO A 268 14.83 -45.64 36.24
C PRO A 268 15.41 -44.70 35.17
N GLY A 269 15.69 -45.24 33.98
CA GLY A 269 16.18 -44.45 32.86
C GLY A 269 15.05 -43.64 32.21
N VAL A 270 15.37 -42.44 31.75
CA VAL A 270 14.42 -41.56 31.07
C VAL A 270 14.45 -41.88 29.58
N ARG A 271 13.28 -42.15 29.00
CA ARG A 271 13.15 -42.39 27.56
C ARG A 271 13.13 -41.05 26.83
N LYS A 272 14.00 -40.88 25.85
CA LYS A 272 14.03 -39.69 25.00
C LYS A 272 14.01 -40.11 23.53
N LEU A 273 13.36 -39.31 22.69
CA LEU A 273 13.26 -39.52 21.24
C LEU A 273 13.83 -38.30 20.53
N LYS A 274 14.63 -38.49 19.47
CA LYS A 274 15.06 -37.38 18.62
C LYS A 274 13.84 -36.79 17.87
N CYS A 275 13.74 -35.46 17.81
CA CYS A 275 12.71 -34.79 17.04
C CYS A 275 12.63 -35.34 15.60
N PRO A 276 11.46 -35.78 15.14
CA PRO A 276 11.32 -36.31 13.78
C PRO A 276 11.32 -35.25 12.67
N SER A 277 11.25 -33.96 13.03
CA SER A 277 11.30 -32.86 12.05
C SER A 277 12.69 -32.78 11.42
N SER A 278 12.75 -32.68 10.09
CA SER A 278 14.00 -32.55 9.35
C SER A 278 14.75 -31.29 9.78
N GLY A 279 16.01 -31.44 10.20
CA GLY A 279 16.83 -30.31 10.67
C GLY A 279 16.68 -29.99 12.16
N CYS A 280 15.93 -30.78 12.93
CA CYS A 280 15.82 -30.62 14.38
C CYS A 280 16.52 -31.76 15.13
N ASP A 281 17.54 -31.43 15.92
CA ASP A 281 18.34 -32.40 16.69
C ASP A 281 17.97 -32.48 18.18
N VAL A 282 16.85 -31.87 18.58
CA VAL A 282 16.41 -31.84 19.98
C VAL A 282 15.94 -33.22 20.44
N MET A 283 16.37 -33.63 21.64
CA MET A 283 15.93 -34.85 22.32
C MET A 283 14.68 -34.55 23.16
N LEU A 284 13.57 -35.19 22.80
CA LEU A 284 12.24 -34.91 23.33
C LEU A 284 11.83 -35.95 24.36
N GLU A 285 11.25 -35.48 25.46
CA GLU A 285 10.60 -36.30 26.47
C GLU A 285 9.08 -36.26 26.32
N MET A 286 8.39 -37.33 26.70
CA MET A 286 6.93 -37.42 26.54
C MET A 286 6.18 -36.34 27.34
N GLY A 287 6.72 -35.92 28.48
CA GLY A 287 6.12 -34.89 29.33
C GLY A 287 6.22 -33.46 28.79
N GLU A 288 6.97 -33.25 27.70
CA GLU A 288 7.18 -31.91 27.11
C GLU A 288 6.15 -31.56 26.02
N PHE A 289 5.29 -32.51 25.69
CA PHE A 289 4.27 -32.33 24.66
C PHE A 289 2.91 -31.96 25.26
N TYR A 290 2.12 -31.25 24.45
CA TYR A 290 0.76 -30.84 24.79
C TYR A 290 -0.13 -30.87 23.54
N GLU A 291 -1.43 -31.03 23.75
CA GLU A 291 -2.41 -30.96 22.66
C GLU A 291 -2.57 -29.51 22.22
N ASP A 292 -2.33 -29.25 20.94
CA ASP A 292 -2.31 -27.91 20.37
C ASP A 292 -3.69 -27.51 19.86
N GLU A 293 -4.47 -26.92 20.75
CA GLU A 293 -5.81 -26.43 20.45
C GLU A 293 -5.82 -25.27 19.44
N MET A 294 -4.68 -24.62 19.14
CA MET A 294 -4.63 -23.58 18.11
C MET A 294 -4.60 -24.19 16.71
N VAL A 295 -3.77 -25.21 16.48
CA VAL A 295 -3.69 -25.92 15.18
C VAL A 295 -5.01 -26.64 14.87
N LYS A 296 -5.71 -27.12 15.91
CA LYS A 296 -7.00 -27.80 15.76
C LYS A 296 -8.15 -26.87 15.32
N ARG A 297 -8.02 -25.56 15.51
CA ARG A 297 -9.06 -24.56 15.21
C ARG A 297 -8.95 -23.94 13.81
N GLN A 298 -7.87 -24.22 13.07
CA GLN A 298 -7.61 -23.70 11.72
C GLN A 298 -8.25 -24.58 10.64
#